data_AF-A0A7K6C0P3-F1
#
_entry.id   AF-A0A7K6C0P3-F1
#
_cell.length_a   1.000
_cell.length_b   1.000
_cell.length_c   1.000
_cell.angle_alpha   90.00
_cell.angle_beta   90.00
_cell.angle_gamma   90.00
#
_symmetry.space_group_name_H-M   'P 1'
#
loop_
_entity.id
_entity.type
_entity.pdbx_description
1 polymer ?
#
loop_
_entity_poly.entity_id
_entity_poly.type
_entity_poly.pdbx_seq_one_letter_code
_entity_poly.pdbx_strand_id
1 'polypeptide(L)'
;VSGEPELRLLLGLLAEAAAAVPAPALFWVGLKRNPSTCTHQGQPLRGFSWEGAGGGTAAQEVPAALGRWAKEPRLSCLTARCAGLHLAVAVGGPSWGWKE
;
A
#
# COMPACT_ATOMS: atom_id res chain seq x y z
N VAL A 1 9.50 -15.76 4.52
CA VAL A 1 9.91 -14.61 5.36
C VAL A 1 8.70 -13.70 5.53
N SER A 2 8.31 -13.37 6.77
CA SER A 2 7.16 -12.47 7.03
C SER A 2 7.62 -11.01 6.99
N GLY A 3 6.94 -10.17 6.20
CA GLY A 3 7.23 -8.73 6.08
C GLY A 3 6.61 -7.87 7.20
N GLU A 4 5.89 -8.47 8.16
CA GLU A 4 5.28 -7.71 9.26
C GLU A 4 6.27 -6.93 10.13
N PRO A 5 7.45 -7.48 10.52
CA PRO A 5 8.42 -6.73 11.33
C PRO A 5 8.95 -5.50 10.59
N GLU A 6 9.25 -5.64 9.30
CA GLU A 6 9.69 -4.55 8.44
C GLU A 6 8.62 -3.46 8.32
N LEU A 7 7.36 -3.85 8.09
CA LEU A 7 6.25 -2.92 8.03
C LEU A 7 6.08 -2.14 9.34
N ARG A 8 6.15 -2.81 10.50
CA ARG A 8 6.07 -2.13 11.80
C ARG A 8 7.21 -1.12 12.00
N LEU A 9 8.42 -1.48 11.60
CA LEU A 9 9.59 -0.59 11.66
C LEU A 9 9.38 0.65 10.77
N LEU A 10 8.97 0.45 9.51
CA LEU A 10 8.68 1.53 8.57
C LEU A 10 7.58 2.46 9.09
N LEU A 11 6.50 1.90 9.65
CA LEU A 11 5.42 2.71 10.21
C LEU A 11 5.88 3.57 11.39
N GLY A 12 6.76 3.06 12.25
CA GLY A 12 7.37 3.84 13.33
C GLY A 12 8.19 5.02 12.82
N LEU A 13 9.13 4.75 11.90
CA LEU A 13 9.99 5.77 11.29
C LEU A 13 9.18 6.84 10.55
N LEU A 14 8.14 6.43 9.81
CA LEU A 14 7.29 7.36 9.08
C LEU A 14 6.36 8.15 10.00
N ALA A 15 5.91 7.60 11.13
CA ALA A 15 5.15 8.34 12.12
C ALA A 15 5.99 9.43 12.79
N GLU A 16 7.25 9.13 13.12
CA GLU A 16 8.21 10.11 13.62
C GLU A 16 8.48 11.21 12.58
N ALA A 17 8.73 10.83 11.33
CA ALA A 17 8.93 11.79 10.24
C ALA A 17 7.68 12.65 9.97
N ALA A 18 6.49 12.04 10.05
CA ALA A 18 5.23 12.72 9.88
C ALA A 18 4.85 13.62 11.07
N ALA A 19 5.48 13.49 12.24
CA ALA A 19 5.26 14.41 13.36
C ALA A 19 5.63 15.86 13.00
N ALA A 20 6.53 16.05 12.02
CA ALA A 20 6.91 17.34 11.46
C ALA A 20 6.02 17.79 10.27
N VAL A 21 5.06 16.97 9.82
CA VAL A 21 4.22 17.20 8.65
C VAL A 21 2.75 17.29 9.07
N PRO A 22 1.95 18.23 8.54
CA PRO A 22 0.51 18.23 8.78
C PRO A 22 -0.13 16.92 8.33
N ALA A 23 -0.73 16.16 9.24
CA ALA A 23 -1.46 14.95 8.90
C ALA A 23 -2.73 15.29 8.10
N PRO A 24 -3.15 14.43 7.15
CA PRO A 24 -2.55 13.14 6.79
C PRO A 24 -1.38 13.26 5.81
N ALA A 25 -0.41 12.34 5.94
CA ALA A 25 0.76 12.24 5.05
C ALA A 25 0.62 11.05 4.08
N LEU A 26 1.11 11.21 2.85
CA LEU A 26 1.14 10.17 1.83
C LEU A 26 2.58 9.93 1.36
N PHE A 27 3.05 8.70 1.51
CA PHE A 27 4.40 8.30 1.11
C PHE A 27 4.32 7.39 -0.12
N TRP A 28 4.96 7.79 -1.21
CA TRP A 28 5.02 6.97 -2.41
C TRP A 28 5.88 5.73 -2.16
N VAL A 29 5.37 4.58 -2.60
CA VAL A 29 6.08 3.31 -2.60
C VAL A 29 5.99 2.70 -4.00
N GLY A 30 6.74 1.64 -4.28
CA GLY A 30 6.72 0.96 -5.57
C GLY A 30 5.44 0.18 -5.89
N LEU A 31 4.29 0.48 -5.29
CA LEU A 31 3.05 -0.28 -5.49
C LEU A 31 2.27 0.28 -6.69
N LYS A 32 2.11 -0.52 -7.74
CA LYS A 32 1.50 -0.07 -9.01
C LYS A 32 0.59 -1.13 -9.61
N ARG A 33 -0.48 -0.69 -10.24
CA ARG A 33 -1.31 -1.50 -11.15
C ARG A 33 -1.11 -1.01 -12.57
N ASN A 34 -0.72 -1.92 -13.46
CA ASN A 34 -0.48 -1.60 -14.87
C ASN A 34 -1.81 -1.48 -15.65
N PRO A 35 -1.82 -0.82 -16.81
CA PRO A 35 -2.95 -0.90 -17.74
C PRO A 35 -3.24 -2.37 -18.05
N SER A 36 -4.50 -2.69 -18.35
CA SER A 36 -5.07 -4.05 -18.51
C SER A 36 -5.12 -4.94 -17.26
N THR A 37 -4.51 -4.55 -16.15
CA THR A 37 -4.69 -5.25 -14.86
C THR A 37 -5.91 -4.68 -14.13
N CYS A 38 -6.96 -5.48 -13.97
CA CYS A 38 -8.21 -5.08 -13.33
C CYS A 38 -8.10 -5.01 -11.80
N THR A 39 -8.99 -4.22 -11.20
CA THR A 39 -9.17 -4.24 -9.74
C THR A 39 -9.79 -5.56 -9.32
N HIS A 40 -9.07 -6.34 -8.52
CA HIS A 40 -9.57 -7.59 -7.94
C HIS A 40 -9.91 -7.39 -6.46
N GLN A 41 -11.17 -7.06 -6.14
CA GLN A 41 -11.61 -6.76 -4.76
C GLN A 41 -11.32 -7.88 -3.76
N GLY A 42 -11.33 -9.14 -4.21
CA GLY A 42 -11.00 -10.30 -3.37
C GLY A 42 -9.51 -10.49 -3.08
N GLN A 43 -8.62 -9.76 -3.76
CA GLN A 43 -7.17 -9.86 -3.54
C GLN A 43 -6.68 -8.75 -2.59
N PRO A 44 -5.72 -9.01 -1.70
CA PRO A 44 -5.23 -8.02 -0.72
C PRO A 44 -4.82 -6.69 -1.36
N LEU A 45 -4.03 -6.72 -2.44
CA LEU A 45 -3.55 -5.51 -3.12
C LEU A 45 -4.41 -5.08 -4.30
N ARG A 46 -5.60 -5.64 -4.50
CA ARG A 46 -6.56 -5.15 -5.52
C ARG A 46 -5.98 -5.07 -6.95
N GLY A 47 -5.10 -6.02 -7.29
CA GLY A 47 -4.40 -6.07 -8.58
C GLY A 47 -3.16 -5.17 -8.69
N PHE A 48 -2.76 -4.47 -7.62
CA PHE A 48 -1.46 -3.79 -7.57
C PHE A 48 -0.34 -4.79 -7.24
N SER A 49 0.85 -4.50 -7.76
CA SER A 49 2.09 -5.26 -7.57
C SER A 49 3.27 -4.32 -7.30
N TRP A 50 4.31 -4.83 -6.65
CA TRP A 50 5.54 -4.08 -6.42
C TRP A 50 6.37 -3.96 -7.70
N GLU A 51 6.67 -2.73 -8.15
CA GLU A 51 7.60 -2.44 -9.24
C GLU A 51 9.02 -2.91 -8.87
N GLY A 52 9.76 -3.43 -9.84
CA GLY A 52 11.13 -3.91 -9.63
C GLY A 52 11.23 -5.28 -8.94
N ALA A 53 10.12 -5.85 -8.44
CA ALA A 53 10.02 -7.29 -8.22
C ALA A 53 10.02 -7.95 -9.60
N GLY A 54 11.21 -8.29 -10.11
CA GLY A 54 11.40 -8.81 -11.45
C GLY A 54 10.37 -9.89 -11.78
N GLY A 55 9.86 -9.88 -13.02
CA GLY A 55 8.78 -10.76 -13.51
C GLY A 55 9.07 -12.27 -13.53
N GLY A 56 9.96 -12.76 -12.67
CA GLY A 56 10.34 -14.16 -12.49
C GLY A 56 10.30 -14.67 -11.04
N THR A 57 10.02 -13.83 -10.03
CA THR A 57 9.66 -14.38 -8.71
C THR A 57 8.20 -14.79 -8.76
N ALA A 58 7.92 -16.10 -8.68
CA ALA A 58 6.58 -16.64 -8.56
C ALA A 58 5.74 -15.78 -7.60
N ALA A 59 4.48 -15.52 -7.94
CA ALA A 59 3.58 -14.66 -7.17
C ALA A 59 3.62 -15.06 -5.69
N GLN A 60 4.41 -14.32 -4.91
CA GLN A 60 4.56 -14.61 -3.50
C GLN A 60 3.21 -14.25 -2.87
N GLU A 61 2.63 -15.21 -2.16
CA GLU A 61 1.32 -15.03 -1.55
C GLU A 61 1.34 -13.76 -0.71
N VAL A 62 0.48 -12.80 -1.07
CA VAL A 62 0.42 -11.53 -0.36
C VAL A 62 -0.41 -11.74 0.90
N PRO A 63 0.14 -11.49 2.11
CA PRO A 63 -0.62 -11.65 3.33
C PRO A 63 -1.88 -10.78 3.35
N ALA A 64 -3.01 -11.34 3.83
CA ALA A 64 -4.26 -10.60 3.97
C ALA A 64 -4.13 -9.33 4.83
N ALA A 65 -3.18 -9.31 5.77
CA ALA A 65 -2.86 -8.15 6.61
C ALA A 65 -2.41 -6.91 5.80
N LEU A 66 -1.85 -7.11 4.61
CA LEU A 66 -1.50 -6.03 3.68
C LEU A 66 -2.72 -5.53 2.88
N GLY A 67 -3.90 -6.11 3.02
CA GLY A 67 -5.12 -5.71 2.30
C GLY A 67 -5.80 -4.45 2.83
N ARG A 68 -5.07 -3.60 3.56
CA ARG A 68 -5.59 -2.41 4.24
C ARG A 68 -5.56 -1.20 3.30
N TRP A 69 -6.73 -0.78 2.82
CA TRP A 69 -6.87 0.41 1.97
C TRP A 69 -7.53 1.52 2.77
N ALA A 70 -6.92 2.71 2.79
CA ALA A 70 -7.51 3.91 3.39
C ALA A 70 -8.75 4.36 2.61
N LYS A 71 -8.77 4.09 1.30
CA LYS A 71 -9.92 4.21 0.41
C LYS A 71 -9.81 3.15 -0.68
N GLU A 72 -10.91 2.48 -1.00
CA GLU A 72 -10.94 1.47 -2.05
C GLU A 72 -10.52 2.07 -3.41
N PRO A 73 -9.60 1.42 -4.15
CA PRO A 73 -9.10 1.93 -5.41
C PRO A 73 -10.18 1.91 -6.49
N ARG A 74 -9.98 2.68 -7.55
CA ARG A 74 -10.96 2.78 -8.63
C ARG A 74 -11.12 1.43 -9.32
N LEU A 75 -12.35 1.05 -9.63
CA LEU A 75 -12.69 -0.13 -10.45
C LEU A 75 -12.41 0.15 -11.93
N SER A 76 -11.12 0.16 -12.31
CA SER A 76 -10.69 0.46 -13.68
C SER A 76 -9.39 -0.24 -14.03
N CYS A 77 -9.25 -0.67 -15.29
CA CYS A 77 -8.05 -1.28 -15.85
C CYS A 77 -7.46 -0.49 -17.03
N LEU A 78 -8.00 0.69 -17.34
CA LEU A 78 -7.64 1.40 -18.57
C LEU A 78 -6.34 2.18 -18.47
N THR A 79 -5.94 2.56 -17.26
CA THR A 79 -4.78 3.40 -17.00
C THR A 79 -3.92 2.81 -15.90
N ALA A 80 -2.61 3.06 -15.95
CA ALA A 80 -1.74 2.76 -14.83
C ALA A 80 -2.18 3.54 -13.59
N ARG A 81 -2.04 2.93 -12.42
CA ARG A 81 -2.31 3.54 -11.11
C ARG A 81 -1.17 3.22 -10.15
N CYS A 82 -0.73 4.20 -9.39
CA CYS A 82 0.24 4.02 -8.32
C CYS A 82 -0.49 4.15 -6.98
N ALA A 83 0.02 3.52 -5.95
CA ALA A 83 -0.51 3.65 -4.59
C ALA A 83 0.61 4.07 -3.63
N GLY A 84 0.25 4.92 -2.68
CA GLY A 84 1.10 5.32 -1.57
C GLY A 84 0.61 4.77 -0.24
N LEU A 85 1.50 4.76 0.74
CA LEU A 85 1.19 4.51 2.14
C LEU A 85 0.63 5.80 2.77
N HIS A 86 -0.64 5.80 3.11
CA HIS A 86 -1.32 6.90 3.76
C HIS A 86 -1.25 6.72 5.28
N LEU A 87 -0.73 7.72 5.99
CA LEU A 87 -0.71 7.80 7.44
C LEU A 87 -1.66 8.88 7.93
N ALA A 88 -2.58 8.48 8.80
CA ALA A 88 -3.56 9.37 9.42
C ALA A 88 -3.56 9.22 10.94
N VAL A 89 -3.82 10.31 11.65
CA VAL A 89 -4.06 10.26 13.10
C VAL A 89 -5.48 9.79 13.34
N ALA A 90 -5.65 8.69 14.08
CA ALA A 90 -6.95 8.16 14.46
C ALA A 90 -7.09 8.10 15.98
N VAL A 91 -8.32 7.93 16.46
CA VAL A 91 -8.59 7.68 17.89
C VAL A 91 -7.94 6.34 18.24
N GLY A 92 -6.90 6.38 19.09
CA GLY A 92 -6.09 5.21 19.45
C GLY A 92 -4.69 5.14 18.83
N GLY A 93 -4.28 6.15 18.03
CA GLY A 93 -2.92 6.27 17.52
C GLY A 93 -2.84 6.42 15.99
N PRO A 94 -1.64 6.37 15.40
CA PRO A 94 -1.47 6.43 13.96
C PRO A 94 -2.12 5.21 13.29
N SER A 95 -2.94 5.49 12.29
CA SER A 95 -3.57 4.50 11.40
C SER A 95 -2.95 4.59 10.00
N TRP A 96 -2.91 3.46 9.31
CA TRP A 96 -2.33 3.38 7.97
C TRP A 96 -3.21 2.60 6.99
N GLY A 97 -3.07 2.91 5.71
CA GLY A 97 -3.65 2.14 4.61
C GLY A 97 -3.11 2.59 3.26
N TRP A 98 -3.32 1.78 2.22
CA TRP A 98 -3.01 2.16 0.84
C TRP A 98 -3.96 3.22 0.32
N LYS A 99 -3.45 4.11 -0.51
CA LYS A 99 -4.24 5.12 -1.22
C LYS A 99 -3.73 5.26 -2.65
N GLU A 100 -4.64 5.08 -3.62
CA GLU A 100 -4.46 5.42 -5.03
C GLU A 100 -4.41 6.93 -5.25
#